data_AF-T0SFL3-F1
#
_entry.id   AF-T0SFL3-F1
#
_cell.length_a   1.000
_cell.length_b   1.000
_cell.length_c   1.000
_cell.angle_alpha   90.00
_cell.angle_beta   90.00
_cell.angle_gamma   90.00
#
_symmetry.space_group_name_H-M   'P 1'
#
loop_
_entity.id
_entity.type
_entity.pdbx_description
1 polymer ?
#
loop_
_entity_poly.entity_id
_entity_poly.type
_entity_poly.pdbx_seq_one_letter_code
_entity_poly.pdbx_strand_id
1 'polypeptide(L)'
;MFFKYISFILFSLVTITNSLATPMACLHDCHVFTIGEKESSIVLSANEFRVMALGPLGERQLCMAKKEVSGDFIVIEISDILSSETTISARVGSKLIAASSFSGDMGTLSVYSKNIRITCQRR
;
A
#
# COMPACT_ATOMS: atom_id res chain seq x y z
N MET A 1 -12.90 8.57 -54.03
CA MET A 1 -12.69 9.50 -52.89
C MET A 1 -13.11 8.85 -51.54
N PHE A 2 -12.89 7.54 -51.34
CA PHE A 2 -13.43 6.79 -50.18
C PHE A 2 -12.37 6.23 -49.22
N PHE A 3 -11.08 6.24 -49.60
CA PHE A 3 -10.02 5.61 -48.79
C PHE A 3 -9.47 6.48 -47.65
N LYS A 4 -9.86 7.75 -47.56
CA LYS A 4 -9.29 8.70 -46.56
C LYS A 4 -9.97 8.61 -45.19
N TYR A 5 -11.15 8.00 -45.09
CA TYR A 5 -11.92 7.96 -43.84
C TYR A 5 -11.67 6.70 -42.99
N ILE A 6 -11.19 5.61 -43.58
CA ILE A 6 -10.96 4.35 -42.88
C ILE A 6 -9.78 4.46 -41.89
N SER A 7 -8.77 5.28 -42.20
CA SER A 7 -7.59 5.45 -41.35
C SER A 7 -7.84 6.33 -40.11
N PHE A 8 -8.86 7.21 -40.14
CA PHE A 8 -9.21 8.05 -39.00
C PHE A 8 -9.96 7.25 -37.92
N ILE A 9 -10.81 6.31 -38.35
CA ILE A 9 -11.62 5.49 -37.44
C ILE A 9 -10.73 4.48 -36.69
N LEU A 10 -9.71 3.91 -37.35
CA LEU A 10 -8.76 3.02 -36.68
C LEU A 10 -7.93 3.73 -35.60
N PHE A 11 -7.56 4.99 -35.80
CA PHE A 11 -6.75 5.73 -34.82
C PHE A 11 -7.57 6.11 -33.58
N SER A 12 -8.85 6.44 -33.73
CA SER A 12 -9.75 6.72 -32.61
C SER A 12 -10.14 5.49 -31.79
N LEU A 13 -10.07 4.29 -32.38
CA LEU A 13 -10.39 3.04 -31.67
C LEU A 13 -9.25 2.57 -30.74
N VAL A 14 -8.00 2.89 -31.08
CA VAL A 14 -6.82 2.56 -30.26
C VAL A 14 -6.70 3.47 -29.02
N THR A 15 -7.31 4.67 -29.06
CA THR A 15 -7.28 5.60 -27.92
C THR A 15 -8.34 5.33 -26.84
N ILE A 16 -9.36 4.50 -27.11
CA ILE A 16 -10.45 4.25 -26.14
C ILE A 16 -10.16 3.02 -25.24
N THR A 17 -9.24 2.13 -25.62
CA THR A 17 -8.94 0.92 -24.82
C THR A 17 -7.87 1.11 -23.75
N ASN A 18 -7.28 2.30 -23.60
CA ASN A 18 -6.57 2.66 -22.38
C ASN A 18 -7.61 3.14 -21.35
N SER A 19 -8.60 2.28 -21.07
CA SER A 19 -9.43 2.42 -19.89
C SER A 19 -8.49 2.69 -18.73
N LEU A 20 -8.60 3.90 -18.18
CA LEU A 20 -7.96 4.30 -16.95
C LEU A 20 -8.25 3.23 -15.91
N ALA A 21 -7.36 2.26 -15.78
CA ALA A 21 -7.28 1.43 -14.60
C ALA A 21 -6.84 2.40 -13.52
N THR A 22 -7.80 3.03 -12.85
CA THR A 22 -7.54 3.76 -11.63
C THR A 22 -6.75 2.82 -10.75
N PRO A 23 -5.50 3.16 -10.39
CA PRO A 23 -4.69 2.28 -9.56
C PRO A 23 -5.49 2.03 -8.29
N MET A 24 -5.83 0.76 -8.06
CA MET A 24 -6.54 0.35 -6.86
C MET A 24 -5.68 0.79 -5.67
N ALA A 25 -6.20 1.69 -4.85
CA ALA A 25 -5.49 2.15 -3.66
C ALA A 25 -5.36 0.99 -2.66
N CYS A 26 -4.40 1.10 -1.74
CA CYS A 26 -4.38 0.17 -0.62
C CYS A 26 -5.65 0.33 0.22
N LEU A 27 -6.16 -0.76 0.79
CA LEU A 27 -7.35 -0.73 1.64
C LEU A 27 -7.06 -0.29 3.08
N HIS A 28 -5.81 0.06 3.40
CA HIS A 28 -5.38 0.40 4.75
C HIS A 28 -4.83 1.81 4.85
N ASP A 29 -5.14 2.47 5.96
CA ASP A 29 -4.35 3.56 6.49
C ASP A 29 -3.43 3.06 7.59
N CYS A 30 -2.25 3.64 7.70
CA CYS A 30 -1.35 3.38 8.82
C CYS A 30 -0.90 4.67 9.50
N HIS A 31 -0.77 4.61 10.81
CA HIS A 31 -0.16 5.62 11.64
C HIS A 31 1.18 5.10 12.16
N VAL A 32 2.23 5.89 11.98
CA VAL A 32 3.56 5.60 12.53
C VAL A 32 3.86 6.59 13.65
N PHE A 33 4.07 6.06 14.85
CA PHE A 33 4.37 6.83 16.06
C PHE A 33 5.79 6.55 16.51
N THR A 34 6.52 7.57 16.95
CA THR A 34 7.78 7.40 17.69
C THR A 34 7.46 7.13 19.16
N ILE A 35 7.99 6.04 19.71
CA ILE A 35 7.81 5.64 21.12
C ILE A 35 8.65 6.56 22.00
N GLY A 36 8.02 7.21 22.98
CA GLY A 36 8.70 8.04 23.99
C GLY A 36 8.84 9.52 23.65
N GLU A 37 8.47 9.94 22.44
CA GLU A 37 8.36 11.36 22.07
C GLU A 37 6.90 11.83 22.13
N LYS A 38 6.70 13.15 22.28
CA LYS A 38 5.36 13.77 22.26
C LYS A 38 4.73 13.48 20.89
N GLU A 39 3.58 12.82 20.90
CA GLU A 39 2.89 12.13 19.79
C GLU A 39 2.76 12.93 18.48
N SER A 40 3.86 13.13 17.76
CA SER A 40 3.80 13.39 16.33
C SER A 40 3.66 12.04 15.64
N SER A 41 2.55 11.85 14.93
CA SER A 41 2.32 10.66 14.14
C SER A 41 2.46 11.00 12.66
N ILE A 42 3.13 10.13 11.93
CA ILE A 42 3.15 10.18 10.47
C ILE A 42 1.99 9.33 9.99
N VAL A 43 1.04 9.96 9.32
CA VAL A 43 -0.07 9.26 8.66
C VAL A 43 0.41 8.81 7.28
N LEU A 44 0.20 7.53 6.98
CA LEU A 44 0.35 6.92 5.67
C LEU A 44 -1.04 6.56 5.18
N SER A 45 -1.58 7.40 4.31
CA SER A 45 -2.89 7.15 3.72
C SER A 45 -2.83 6.01 2.70
N ALA A 46 -3.95 5.36 2.43
CA ALA A 46 -4.15 4.38 1.35
C ALA A 46 -3.42 4.69 0.01
N ASN A 47 -3.34 5.97 -0.37
CA ASN A 47 -2.73 6.45 -1.62
C ASN A 47 -1.20 6.55 -1.57
N GLU A 48 -0.59 6.56 -0.38
CA GLU A 48 0.87 6.54 -0.21
C GLU A 48 1.43 5.12 -0.35
N PHE A 49 0.56 4.11 -0.31
CA PHE A 49 0.92 2.73 -0.56
C PHE A 49 0.86 2.42 -2.05
N ARG A 50 1.91 1.75 -2.52
CA ARG A 50 1.91 1.08 -3.82
C ARG A 50 1.36 -0.33 -3.65
N VAL A 51 0.35 -0.69 -4.42
CA VAL A 51 -0.11 -2.09 -4.52
C VAL A 51 0.92 -2.89 -5.31
N MET A 52 1.46 -3.93 -4.68
CA MET A 52 2.51 -4.80 -5.21
C MET A 52 1.95 -6.08 -5.81
N ALA A 53 0.87 -6.61 -5.21
CA ALA A 53 0.17 -7.78 -5.70
C ALA A 53 -1.31 -7.73 -5.30
N LEU A 54 -2.17 -8.31 -6.13
CA LEU A 54 -3.59 -8.50 -5.88
C LEU A 54 -3.94 -9.96 -6.15
N GLY A 55 -4.65 -10.58 -5.21
CA GLY A 55 -5.18 -11.94 -5.36
C GLY A 55 -6.33 -11.99 -6.37
N PRO A 56 -6.70 -13.20 -6.82
CA PRO A 56 -7.91 -13.38 -7.63
C PRO A 56 -9.11 -12.77 -6.90
N LEU A 57 -9.97 -12.07 -7.64
CA LEU A 57 -11.17 -11.41 -7.11
C LEU A 57 -10.93 -10.34 -6.03
N GLY A 58 -9.68 -9.92 -5.83
CA GLY A 58 -9.31 -8.90 -4.85
C GLY A 58 -9.19 -9.41 -3.42
N GLU A 59 -9.35 -10.71 -3.15
CA GLU A 59 -9.40 -11.31 -1.81
C GLU A 59 -8.10 -11.15 -0.99
N ARG A 60 -6.99 -10.89 -1.68
CA ARG A 60 -5.70 -10.62 -1.06
C ARG A 60 -5.09 -9.36 -1.64
N GLN A 61 -4.53 -8.50 -0.80
CA GLN A 61 -3.81 -7.32 -1.25
C GLN A 61 -2.44 -7.26 -0.57
N LEU A 62 -1.40 -7.02 -1.36
CA LEU A 62 -0.07 -6.69 -0.84
C LEU A 62 0.23 -5.23 -1.16
N CYS A 63 0.41 -4.42 -0.13
CA CYS A 63 0.73 -3.00 -0.22
C CYS A 63 2.11 -2.71 0.35
N MET A 64 2.79 -1.72 -0.19
CA MET A 64 4.08 -1.26 0.32
C MET A 64 4.17 0.26 0.30
N ALA A 65 4.59 0.86 1.41
CA ALA A 65 4.95 2.27 1.51
C ALA A 65 6.37 2.41 2.03
N LYS A 66 7.10 3.41 1.53
CA LYS A 66 8.43 3.78 2.02
C LYS A 66 8.34 5.16 2.66
N LYS A 67 8.77 5.29 3.91
CA LYS A 67 8.73 6.56 4.64
C LYS A 67 10.01 6.75 5.44
N GLU A 68 10.46 8.00 5.53
CA GLU A 68 11.53 8.37 6.43
C GLU A 68 10.96 8.58 7.83
N VAL A 69 11.54 7.90 8.82
CA VAL A 69 11.13 7.97 10.22
C VAL A 69 12.38 8.02 11.07
N SER A 70 12.53 9.07 11.89
CA SER A 70 13.69 9.29 12.77
C SER A 70 15.04 9.21 12.03
N GLY A 71 15.09 9.68 10.77
CA GLY A 71 16.30 9.70 9.92
C GLY A 71 16.59 8.40 9.16
N ASP A 72 15.76 7.37 9.30
CA ASP A 72 15.90 6.11 8.57
C ASP A 72 14.73 5.91 7.58
N PHE A 73 15.04 5.37 6.39
CA PHE A 73 14.00 4.92 5.48
C PHE A 73 13.47 3.54 5.88
N ILE A 74 12.22 3.51 6.32
CA ILE A 74 11.50 2.31 6.70
C ILE A 74 10.52 1.97 5.58
N VAL A 75 10.53 0.70 5.18
CA VAL A 75 9.55 0.13 4.26
C VAL A 75 8.51 -0.61 5.08
N ILE A 76 7.25 -0.22 4.93
CA ILE A 76 6.10 -0.82 5.60
C ILE A 76 5.33 -1.62 4.56
N GLU A 77 5.17 -2.91 4.81
CA GLU A 77 4.43 -3.83 3.96
C GLU A 77 3.18 -4.30 4.70
N ILE A 78 2.05 -4.30 4.00
CA ILE A 78 0.78 -4.82 4.49
C ILE A 78 0.35 -5.95 3.56
N SER A 79 0.25 -7.17 4.08
CA SER A 79 -0.40 -8.28 3.38
C SER A 79 -1.75 -8.50 4.03
N ASP A 80 -2.82 -8.19 3.30
CA ASP A 80 -4.19 -8.37 3.76
C ASP A 80 -4.82 -9.56 3.04
N ILE A 81 -5.33 -10.52 3.81
CA ILE A 81 -6.30 -11.52 3.37
C ILE A 81 -7.64 -11.03 3.91
N LEU A 82 -8.44 -10.43 3.02
CA LEU A 82 -9.69 -9.77 3.38
C LEU A 82 -10.57 -10.70 4.21
N SER A 83 -11.18 -10.17 5.27
CA SER A 83 -12.03 -10.88 6.24
C SER A 83 -11.36 -11.95 7.13
N SER A 84 -10.02 -12.13 7.05
CA SER A 84 -9.32 -13.14 7.84
C SER A 84 -8.12 -12.59 8.60
N GLU A 85 -7.06 -12.19 7.89
CA GLU A 85 -5.75 -11.94 8.47
C GLU A 85 -5.09 -10.74 7.80
N THR A 86 -4.60 -9.80 8.61
CA THR A 86 -3.75 -8.70 8.17
C THR A 86 -2.35 -8.88 8.75
N THR A 87 -1.34 -8.96 7.90
CA THR A 87 0.07 -8.96 8.32
C THR A 87 0.69 -7.60 8.08
N ILE A 88 1.28 -7.00 9.12
CA ILE A 88 2.09 -5.78 9.01
C ILE A 88 3.55 -6.19 9.16
N SER A 89 4.41 -5.70 8.27
CA SER A 89 5.85 -5.88 8.40
C SER A 89 6.61 -4.59 8.13
N ALA A 90 7.78 -4.46 8.76
CA ALA A 90 8.67 -3.33 8.62
C ALA A 90 10.07 -3.81 8.23
N ARG A 91 10.69 -3.13 7.26
CA ARG A 91 12.04 -3.39 6.76
C ARG A 91 12.88 -2.13 6.72
N VAL A 92 14.19 -2.30 6.84
CA VAL A 92 15.20 -1.27 6.53
C VAL A 92 16.14 -1.85 5.48
N GLY A 93 16.16 -1.24 4.30
CA GLY A 93 16.75 -1.86 3.11
C GLY A 93 16.09 -3.20 2.79
N SER A 94 16.88 -4.27 2.69
CA SER A 94 16.37 -5.64 2.50
C SER A 94 16.06 -6.37 3.80
N LYS A 95 16.46 -5.83 4.96
CA LYS A 95 16.39 -6.50 6.25
C LYS A 95 15.01 -6.33 6.88
N LEU A 96 14.35 -7.44 7.19
CA LEU A 96 13.15 -7.47 8.03
C LEU A 96 13.52 -7.09 9.47
N ILE A 97 12.87 -6.07 10.02
CA ILE A 97 13.12 -5.60 11.39
C ILE A 97 11.98 -5.94 12.35
N ALA A 98 10.76 -6.12 11.84
CA ALA A 98 9.62 -6.64 12.61
C ALA A 98 8.51 -7.12 11.66
N ALA A 99 7.72 -8.09 12.10
CA ALA A 99 6.50 -8.53 11.42
C ALA A 99 5.51 -9.10 12.44
N SER A 100 4.23 -8.93 12.21
CA SER A 100 3.17 -9.57 13.00
C SER A 100 1.90 -9.69 12.18
N SER A 101 1.13 -10.72 12.48
CA SER A 101 -0.20 -10.98 11.92
C SER A 101 -1.28 -10.69 12.93
N PHE A 102 -2.40 -10.17 12.45
CA PHE A 102 -3.54 -9.76 13.25
C PHE A 102 -4.81 -10.32 12.61
N SER A 103 -5.73 -10.82 13.45
CA SER A 103 -7.07 -11.18 13.00
C SER A 103 -7.95 -9.94 12.91
N GLY A 104 -8.59 -9.73 11.76
CA GLY A 104 -9.53 -8.63 11.54
C GLY A 104 -8.92 -7.41 10.84
N ASP A 105 -9.55 -6.26 11.06
CA ASP A 105 -9.40 -5.06 10.23
C ASP A 105 -8.39 -4.04 10.78
N MET A 106 -7.76 -4.35 11.92
CA MET A 106 -6.78 -3.47 12.57
C MET A 106 -5.63 -4.29 13.14
N GLY A 107 -4.42 -3.74 13.05
CA GLY A 107 -3.21 -4.35 13.59
C GLY A 107 -2.23 -3.31 14.12
N THR A 108 -1.40 -3.67 15.10
CA THR A 108 -0.36 -2.79 15.64
C THR A 108 0.96 -3.51 15.81
N LEU A 109 1.98 -3.07 15.08
CA LEU A 109 3.34 -3.58 15.12
C LEU A 109 4.24 -2.61 15.88
N SER A 110 4.86 -3.06 16.98
CA SER A 110 5.90 -2.29 17.66
C SER A 110 7.29 -2.74 17.21
N VAL A 111 8.10 -1.80 16.76
CA VAL A 111 9.47 -2.01 16.25
C VAL A 111 10.45 -1.37 17.23
N TYR A 112 10.77 -2.08 18.31
CA TYR A 112 11.58 -1.55 19.40
C TYR A 112 12.99 -1.13 18.98
N SER A 113 13.59 -1.82 17.99
CA SER A 113 14.91 -1.46 17.46
C SER A 113 14.98 -0.08 16.80
N LYS A 114 13.82 0.48 16.43
CA LYS A 114 13.69 1.83 15.86
C LYS A 114 12.86 2.77 16.74
N ASN A 115 12.42 2.31 17.92
CA ASN A 115 11.49 3.04 18.78
C ASN A 115 10.25 3.56 18.02
N ILE A 116 9.65 2.72 17.16
CA ILE A 116 8.42 3.10 16.46
C ILE A 116 7.29 2.10 16.72
N ARG A 117 6.06 2.58 16.59
CA ARG A 117 4.84 1.79 16.57
C ARG A 117 4.05 2.11 15.30
N ILE A 118 3.68 1.08 14.57
CA ILE A 118 2.90 1.17 13.33
C ILE A 118 1.54 0.58 13.63
N THR A 119 0.48 1.38 13.51
CA THR A 119 -0.90 0.92 13.65
C THR A 119 -1.59 1.07 12.31
N CYS A 120 -2.14 -0.01 11.76
CA CYS A 120 -2.87 0.02 10.50
C CYS A 120 -4.33 -0.37 10.71
N GLN A 121 -5.22 0.23 9.94
CA GLN A 121 -6.65 -0.04 9.94
C GLN A 121 -7.19 -0.06 8.50
N ARG A 122 -8.04 -1.06 8.21
CA ARG A 122 -8.78 -1.18 6.95
C ARG A 122 -9.85 -0.10 6.86
N ARG A 123 -9.94 0.57 5.71
CA ARG A 123 -10.98 1.54 5.35
C ARG A 123 -12.21 0.87 4.76
#